data_AF-A0A933WCY3-F1
#
_entry.id   AF-A0A933WCY3-F1
#
_cell.length_a   1.000
_cell.length_b   1.000
_cell.length_c   1.000
_cell.angle_alpha   90.00
_cell.angle_beta   90.00
_cell.angle_gamma   90.00
#
_symmetry.space_group_name_H-M   'P 1'
#
loop_
_entity.id
_entity.type
_entity.pdbx_description
1 polymer ?
#
loop_
_entity_poly.entity_id
_entity_poly.type
_entity_poly.pdbx_seq_one_letter_code
_entity_poly.pdbx_strand_id
1 'polypeptide(L)'
;MLKKLFMFMIAIIFIAGVAYAAPADLPKTGQTTCYDAAGAVVACANTGQDGDLKKGVTWPSPRFTVDGTGDCVTDNLTGLMWVKNPDSTLRNWASAMTYANNLTLCGY
;
A
#
# COMPACT_ATOMS: atom_id res chain seq x y z
N MET A 1 30.26 -42.16 -14.26
CA MET A 1 29.54 -41.06 -14.95
C MET A 1 28.24 -40.62 -14.26
N LEU A 2 27.94 -41.09 -13.03
CA LEU A 2 26.71 -40.71 -12.31
C LEU A 2 26.86 -39.45 -11.41
N LYS A 3 28.09 -38.95 -11.20
CA LYS A 3 28.34 -37.74 -10.39
C LYS A 3 28.15 -36.41 -11.15
N LYS A 4 28.10 -36.44 -12.49
CA LYS A 4 27.92 -35.24 -13.32
C LYS A 4 26.44 -34.86 -13.54
N LEU A 5 25.51 -35.74 -13.18
CA LEU A 5 24.07 -35.51 -13.30
C LEU A 5 23.45 -34.85 -12.05
N PHE A 6 24.11 -34.96 -10.88
CA PHE A 6 23.60 -34.40 -9.62
C PHE A 6 23.94 -32.91 -9.41
N MET A 7 24.89 -32.37 -10.20
CA MET A 7 25.38 -31.01 -10.05
C MET A 7 24.56 -29.97 -10.84
N PHE A 8 23.59 -30.42 -11.64
CA PHE A 8 22.70 -29.54 -12.42
C PHE A 8 21.30 -29.34 -11.82
N MET A 9 20.90 -30.11 -10.79
CA MET A 9 19.59 -29.94 -10.12
C MET A 9 19.61 -29.01 -8.89
N ILE A 10 20.77 -28.52 -8.46
CA ILE A 10 20.89 -27.69 -7.23
C ILE A 10 20.90 -26.18 -7.53
N ALA A 11 20.89 -25.77 -8.80
CA ALA A 11 21.01 -24.36 -9.18
C ALA A 11 19.68 -23.63 -9.51
N ILE A 12 18.51 -24.21 -9.21
CA ILE A 12 17.21 -23.68 -9.68
C ILE A 12 16.27 -23.16 -8.58
N ILE A 13 16.55 -23.31 -7.28
CA ILE A 13 15.57 -22.91 -6.25
C ILE A 13 16.21 -22.02 -5.21
N PHE A 14 15.56 -20.87 -4.98
CA PHE A 14 15.91 -19.72 -4.13
C PHE A 14 16.57 -18.54 -4.85
N ILE A 15 15.95 -18.04 -5.91
CA ILE A 15 15.75 -16.59 -5.99
C ILE A 15 14.44 -16.32 -5.26
N ALA A 16 14.49 -16.22 -3.93
CA ALA A 16 13.43 -15.52 -3.23
C ALA A 16 13.49 -14.08 -3.76
N GLY A 17 12.63 -13.76 -4.72
CA GLY A 17 12.48 -12.42 -5.24
C GLY A 17 12.10 -11.54 -4.07
N VAL A 18 13.08 -10.84 -3.50
CA VAL A 18 12.80 -9.81 -2.51
C VAL A 18 11.97 -8.78 -3.25
N ALA A 19 10.68 -8.71 -2.95
CA ALA A 19 9.81 -7.68 -3.51
C ALA A 19 10.18 -6.36 -2.81
N TYR A 20 10.97 -5.54 -3.48
CA TYR A 20 11.20 -4.16 -3.04
C TYR A 20 9.93 -3.38 -3.36
N ALA A 21 9.22 -2.94 -2.33
CA ALA A 21 8.14 -1.97 -2.51
C ALA A 21 8.77 -0.65 -2.99
N ALA A 22 8.42 -0.24 -4.21
CA ALA A 22 8.72 1.11 -4.68
C ALA A 22 8.04 2.13 -3.75
N PRO A 23 8.60 3.34 -3.57
CA PRO A 23 7.90 4.39 -2.82
C PRO A 23 6.53 4.60 -3.45
N ALA A 24 5.48 4.51 -2.64
CA ALA A 24 4.12 4.70 -3.09
C ALA A 24 3.91 6.14 -3.57
N ASP A 25 3.22 6.30 -4.70
CA ASP A 25 2.78 7.62 -5.15
C ASP A 25 1.88 8.25 -4.09
N LEU A 26 2.09 9.54 -3.81
CA LEU A 26 1.25 10.27 -2.88
C LEU A 26 -0.01 10.77 -3.60
N PRO A 27 -1.22 10.46 -3.08
CA PRO A 27 -2.43 10.93 -3.71
C PRO A 27 -2.56 12.44 -3.58
N LYS A 28 -3.05 13.09 -4.63
CA LYS A 28 -3.62 14.43 -4.51
C LYS A 28 -4.78 14.39 -3.51
N THR A 29 -4.76 15.24 -2.50
CA THR A 29 -5.75 15.20 -1.39
C THR A 29 -7.17 15.56 -1.82
N GLY A 30 -7.30 16.31 -2.93
CA GLY A 30 -8.55 16.94 -3.34
C GLY A 30 -8.81 18.32 -2.73
N GLN A 31 -7.93 18.83 -1.86
CA GLN A 31 -8.06 20.18 -1.32
C GLN A 31 -7.89 21.23 -2.44
N THR A 32 -8.86 22.14 -2.53
CA THR A 32 -8.85 23.25 -3.51
C THR A 32 -8.99 24.62 -2.87
N THR A 33 -9.21 24.65 -1.55
CA THR A 33 -9.43 25.86 -0.76
C THR A 33 -8.28 26.08 0.22
N CYS A 34 -7.93 27.35 0.44
CA CYS A 34 -6.89 27.78 1.37
C CYS A 34 -7.50 28.63 2.48
N TYR A 35 -6.88 28.61 3.66
CA TYR A 35 -7.41 29.25 4.86
C TYR A 35 -6.36 30.13 5.54
N ASP A 36 -6.78 31.19 6.20
CA ASP A 36 -5.91 31.96 7.10
C ASP A 36 -5.80 31.32 8.50
N ALA A 37 -5.05 31.97 9.40
CA ALA A 37 -4.87 31.48 10.77
C ALA A 37 -6.15 31.49 11.62
N ALA A 38 -7.18 32.25 11.22
CA ALA A 38 -8.49 32.27 11.85
C ALA A 38 -9.46 31.23 11.25
N GLY A 39 -9.04 30.52 10.19
CA GLY A 39 -9.86 29.54 9.48
C GLY A 39 -10.79 30.14 8.43
N ALA A 40 -10.63 31.43 8.07
CA ALA A 40 -11.40 32.03 6.99
C ALA A 40 -10.83 31.62 5.61
N VAL A 41 -11.69 31.43 4.62
CA VAL A 41 -11.28 31.10 3.24
C VAL A 41 -10.56 32.29 2.62
N VAL A 42 -9.40 32.04 2.02
CA VAL A 42 -8.58 33.05 1.32
C VAL A 42 -8.19 32.58 -0.09
N ALA A 43 -7.71 33.52 -0.92
CA ALA A 43 -7.14 33.19 -2.21
C ALA A 43 -5.91 32.30 -2.04
N CYS A 44 -5.83 31.22 -2.82
CA CYS A 44 -4.76 30.24 -2.65
C CYS A 44 -3.38 30.69 -3.14
N ALA A 45 -3.31 31.62 -4.10
CA ALA A 45 -2.06 31.93 -4.79
C ALA A 45 -0.93 32.31 -3.81
N ASN A 46 0.16 31.56 -3.89
CA ASN A 46 1.39 31.76 -3.09
C ASN A 46 1.21 31.54 -1.57
N THR A 47 0.15 30.84 -1.15
CA THR A 47 0.00 30.46 0.26
C THR A 47 0.87 29.27 0.63
N GLY A 48 1.31 28.46 -0.35
CA GLY A 48 2.03 27.22 -0.11
C GLY A 48 1.18 26.12 0.55
N GLN A 49 -0.13 26.36 0.73
CA GLN A 49 -1.06 25.38 1.24
C GLN A 49 -1.37 24.33 0.18
N ASP A 50 -1.93 23.20 0.61
CA ASP A 50 -2.25 22.12 -0.32
C ASP A 50 -3.31 22.51 -1.36
N GLY A 51 -4.25 23.41 -1.01
CA GLY A 51 -5.18 24.03 -1.95
C GLY A 51 -4.52 24.90 -3.04
N ASP A 52 -3.32 25.42 -2.80
CA ASP A 52 -2.49 26.17 -3.75
C ASP A 52 -1.65 25.21 -4.60
N LEU A 53 -0.88 24.36 -3.92
CA LEU A 53 0.12 23.51 -4.56
C LEU A 53 -0.51 22.34 -5.33
N LYS A 54 -1.61 21.78 -4.81
CA LYS A 54 -2.35 20.64 -5.36
C LYS A 54 -1.37 19.54 -5.83
N LYS A 55 -0.42 19.16 -4.97
CA LYS A 55 0.58 18.13 -5.28
C LYS A 55 -0.04 16.74 -5.24
N GLY A 56 0.74 15.75 -5.67
CA GLY A 56 0.31 14.36 -5.71
C GLY A 56 -0.34 13.93 -7.02
N VAL A 57 -0.53 12.62 -7.13
CA VAL A 57 -1.07 11.96 -8.32
C VAL A 57 -2.60 11.99 -8.28
N THR A 58 -3.22 12.18 -9.44
CA THR A 58 -4.67 12.08 -9.60
C THR A 58 -5.15 10.69 -9.20
N TRP A 59 -6.29 10.60 -8.52
CA TRP A 59 -6.83 9.31 -8.10
C TRP A 59 -7.23 8.47 -9.32
N PRO A 60 -6.82 7.19 -9.40
CA PRO A 60 -7.39 6.27 -10.38
C PRO A 60 -8.86 5.99 -10.06
N SER A 61 -9.62 5.60 -11.09
CA SER A 61 -11.00 5.18 -10.96
C SER A 61 -11.16 3.77 -11.56
N PRO A 62 -11.44 2.73 -10.75
CA PRO A 62 -11.62 2.76 -9.30
C PRO A 62 -10.28 2.94 -8.55
N ARG A 63 -10.32 3.54 -7.34
CA ARG A 63 -9.13 3.59 -6.46
C ARG A 63 -8.87 2.25 -5.77
N PHE A 64 -9.94 1.58 -5.35
CA PHE A 64 -9.84 0.34 -4.59
C PHE A 64 -10.43 -0.81 -5.41
N THR A 65 -9.70 -1.91 -5.49
CA THR A 65 -10.15 -3.17 -6.12
C THR A 65 -10.25 -4.24 -5.05
N VAL A 66 -11.39 -4.93 -4.98
CA VAL A 66 -11.51 -6.14 -4.17
C VAL A 66 -11.01 -7.32 -5.01
N ASP A 67 -10.19 -8.18 -4.43
CA ASP A 67 -9.65 -9.35 -5.12
C ASP A 67 -10.74 -10.42 -5.40
N GLY A 68 -10.37 -11.49 -6.11
CA GLY A 68 -11.30 -12.54 -6.51
C GLY A 68 -11.86 -13.37 -5.34
N THR A 69 -11.15 -13.42 -4.21
CA THR A 69 -11.64 -14.09 -2.99
C THR A 69 -12.67 -13.25 -2.24
N GLY A 70 -12.57 -11.93 -2.35
CA GLY A 70 -13.40 -11.00 -1.60
C GLY A 70 -12.79 -10.57 -0.27
N ASP A 71 -11.60 -11.08 0.07
CA ASP A 71 -10.97 -10.92 1.38
C ASP A 71 -9.92 -9.81 1.43
N CYS A 72 -9.40 -9.36 0.28
CA CYS A 72 -8.42 -8.27 0.21
C CYS A 72 -8.88 -7.10 -0.64
N VAL A 73 -8.36 -5.92 -0.27
CA VAL A 73 -8.48 -4.68 -1.02
C VAL A 73 -7.10 -4.24 -1.48
N THR A 74 -6.98 -3.93 -2.76
CA THR A 74 -5.79 -3.29 -3.36
C THR A 74 -6.08 -1.82 -3.63
N ASP A 75 -5.22 -0.92 -3.16
CA ASP A 75 -5.19 0.48 -3.57
C ASP A 75 -4.42 0.62 -4.89
N ASN A 76 -5.15 0.84 -5.98
CA ASN A 76 -4.59 0.95 -7.33
C ASN A 76 -3.66 2.16 -7.50
N LEU A 77 -3.69 3.14 -6.59
CA LEU A 77 -2.77 4.28 -6.62
C LEU A 77 -1.41 3.94 -6.02
N THR A 78 -1.39 3.22 -4.90
CA THR A 78 -0.17 2.95 -4.13
C THR A 78 0.40 1.56 -4.37
N GLY A 79 -0.40 0.64 -4.92
CA GLY A 79 -0.08 -0.79 -5.02
C GLY A 79 -0.17 -1.54 -3.68
N LEU A 80 -0.52 -0.86 -2.60
CA LEU A 80 -0.66 -1.48 -1.27
C LEU A 80 -1.93 -2.33 -1.20
N MET A 81 -1.88 -3.37 -0.37
CA MET A 81 -2.96 -4.32 -0.17
C MET A 81 -3.20 -4.56 1.31
N TRP A 82 -4.47 -4.75 1.71
CA TRP A 82 -4.84 -5.09 3.09
C TRP A 82 -6.13 -5.91 3.14
N VAL A 83 -6.37 -6.49 4.32
CA VAL A 83 -7.59 -7.26 4.64
C VAL A 83 -8.82 -6.37 4.51
N LYS A 84 -9.84 -6.83 3.77
CA LYS A 84 -11.13 -6.14 3.62
C LYS A 84 -11.94 -6.16 4.92
N ASN A 85 -12.04 -7.33 5.55
CA ASN A 85 -12.79 -7.54 6.78
C ASN A 85 -11.84 -8.06 7.87
N PRO A 86 -11.44 -7.24 8.86
CA PRO A 86 -10.61 -7.73 9.96
C PRO A 86 -11.38 -8.74 10.82
N ASP A 87 -10.65 -9.55 11.58
CA ASP A 87 -11.29 -10.39 12.60
C ASP A 87 -11.85 -9.54 13.76
N SER A 88 -12.66 -10.16 14.61
CA SER A 88 -13.27 -9.51 15.78
C SER A 88 -12.43 -9.63 17.05
N THR A 89 -11.19 -10.10 16.97
CA THR A 89 -10.37 -10.41 18.14
C THR A 89 -9.62 -9.16 18.61
N LEU A 90 -9.96 -8.70 19.81
CA LEU A 90 -9.23 -7.61 20.45
C LEU A 90 -7.82 -8.06 20.83
N ARG A 91 -6.84 -7.24 20.43
CA ARG A 91 -5.41 -7.48 20.70
C ARG A 91 -4.77 -6.21 21.22
N ASN A 92 -3.83 -6.34 22.15
CA ASN A 92 -2.90 -5.25 22.44
C ASN A 92 -1.92 -5.07 21.26
N TRP A 93 -1.14 -3.99 21.27
CA TRP A 93 -0.23 -3.68 20.16
C TRP A 93 0.75 -4.82 19.82
N ALA A 94 1.36 -5.45 20.83
CA ALA A 94 2.33 -6.53 20.61
C ALA A 94 1.67 -7.79 20.01
N SER A 95 0.49 -8.16 20.50
CA SER A 95 -0.29 -9.28 19.96
C SER A 95 -0.83 -8.98 18.55
N ALA A 96 -1.22 -7.73 18.26
CA ALA A 96 -1.66 -7.31 16.93
C ALA A 96 -0.51 -7.36 15.92
N MET A 97 0.69 -6.90 16.32
CA MET A 97 1.90 -7.01 15.49
C MET A 97 2.25 -8.48 15.21
N THR A 98 2.19 -9.33 16.24
CA THR A 98 2.42 -10.77 16.09
C THR A 98 1.40 -11.39 15.14
N TYR A 99 0.12 -11.03 15.28
CA TYR A 99 -0.93 -11.48 14.37
C TYR A 99 -0.67 -11.04 12.92
N ALA A 100 -0.40 -9.75 12.68
CA ALA A 100 -0.13 -9.24 11.34
C ALA A 100 1.07 -9.91 10.67
N ASN A 101 2.15 -10.16 11.42
CA ASN A 101 3.35 -10.82 10.89
C ASN A 101 3.16 -12.31 10.54
N ASN A 102 2.15 -12.97 11.11
CA ASN A 102 1.87 -14.39 10.88
C ASN A 102 0.57 -14.62 10.09
N LEU A 103 -0.09 -13.56 9.64
CA LEU A 103 -1.32 -13.67 8.87
C LEU A 103 -0.98 -14.15 7.47
N THR A 104 -1.58 -15.27 7.05
CA THR A 104 -1.58 -15.69 5.65
C THR A 104 -2.92 -15.37 5.03
N LEU A 105 -2.96 -14.46 4.06
CA LEU A 105 -4.19 -14.03 3.40
C LEU A 105 -3.92 -13.60 1.96
N CYS A 106 -4.82 -13.93 1.04
CA CYS A 106 -4.72 -13.56 -0.39
C CYS A 106 -3.40 -13.98 -1.06
N GLY A 107 -2.77 -15.04 -0.55
CA GLY A 107 -1.52 -15.60 -1.08
C GLY A 107 -0.23 -14.96 -0.55
N TYR A 108 -0.30 -14.11 0.48
CA TYR A 108 0.82 -13.50 1.18
C TYR A 108 0.88 -13.96 2.64
#